data_AF-X0XLJ3-F1
#
_entry.id   AF-X0XLJ3-F1
#
_cell.length_a   1.000
_cell.length_b   1.000
_cell.length_c   1.000
_cell.angle_alpha   90.00
_cell.angle_beta   90.00
_cell.angle_gamma   90.00
#
_symmetry.space_group_name_H-M   'P 1'
#
loop_
_entity.id
_entity.type
_entity.pdbx_description
1 polymer ?
#
loop_
_entity_poly.entity_id
_entity_poly.type
_entity_poly.pdbx_seq_one_letter_code
_entity_poly.pdbx_strand_id
1 'polypeptide(L)'
;MHLWRVAGEKPTYRISSTLFLRGLGVIYLIAFFSLWIQVDGLIGTDGILPAKNYLERVAGYYETQSPTQSPYREVPTLAWLGSSNTQLETLCVIGMLGSLLLICGFLPLPSLVLLWACYLSLFHV
;
A
#
# COMPACT_ATOMS: atom_id res chain seq x y z
N MET A 1 -38.62 28.99 22.33
CA MET A 1 -37.69 27.91 22.75
C MET A 1 -38.39 26.58 22.52
N HIS A 2 -38.46 26.14 21.26
CA HIS A 2 -39.18 24.92 20.86
C HIS A 2 -38.17 23.90 20.35
N LEU A 3 -38.14 22.77 21.04
CA LEU A 3 -37.23 21.64 20.88
C LEU A 3 -37.60 20.86 19.61
N TRP A 4 -37.03 21.24 18.46
CA TRP A 4 -36.99 20.37 17.29
C TRP A 4 -35.91 19.33 17.56
N ARG A 5 -36.29 18.34 18.37
CA ARG A 5 -35.56 17.10 18.56
C ARG A 5 -35.37 16.52 17.15
N VAL A 6 -34.21 16.76 16.54
CA VAL A 6 -33.75 16.03 15.36
C VAL A 6 -33.95 14.58 15.74
N ALA A 7 -34.92 13.94 15.10
CA ALA A 7 -35.15 12.53 15.28
C ALA A 7 -33.80 11.89 14.96
N GLY A 8 -33.16 11.34 16.00
CA GLY A 8 -31.96 10.55 15.85
C GLY A 8 -32.34 9.26 15.14
N GLU A 9 -32.69 9.34 13.87
CA GLU A 9 -32.57 8.21 12.97
C GLU A 9 -31.10 7.85 13.00
N LYS A 10 -30.77 6.80 13.77
CA LYS A 10 -29.43 6.23 13.74
C LYS A 10 -29.17 5.90 12.28
N PRO A 11 -28.22 6.57 11.61
CA PRO A 11 -28.03 6.36 10.19
C PRO A 11 -27.70 4.88 9.98
N THR A 12 -28.59 4.15 9.30
CA THR A 12 -28.41 2.72 9.02
C THR A 12 -27.48 2.56 7.80
N TYR A 13 -26.31 3.21 7.82
CA TYR A 13 -25.29 3.12 6.77
C TYR A 13 -24.38 1.90 6.92
N ARG A 14 -24.64 1.03 7.90
CA ARG A 14 -23.80 -0.13 8.20
C ARG A 14 -23.70 -1.09 7.00
N ILE A 15 -24.79 -1.28 6.26
CA ILE A 15 -24.82 -2.16 5.09
C ILE A 15 -23.99 -1.56 3.95
N SER A 16 -24.25 -0.30 3.59
CA SER A 16 -23.53 0.39 2.51
C SER A 16 -22.04 0.51 2.80
N SER A 17 -21.66 0.87 4.03
CA SER A 17 -20.25 0.96 4.45
C SER A 17 -19.55 -0.40 4.39
N THR A 18 -20.22 -1.48 4.81
CA THR A 18 -19.64 -2.83 4.73
C THR A 18 -19.47 -3.26 3.28
N LEU A 19 -20.46 -3.02 2.42
CA LEU A 19 -20.37 -3.37 1.00
C LEU A 19 -19.26 -2.57 0.30
N PHE A 20 -19.14 -1.29 0.63
CA PHE A 20 -18.08 -0.42 0.11
C PHE A 20 -16.69 -0.93 0.49
N LEU A 21 -16.47 -1.25 1.77
CA LEU A 21 -15.19 -1.79 2.25
C LEU A 21 -14.84 -3.12 1.59
N ARG A 22 -15.82 -4.00 1.37
CA ARG A 22 -15.62 -5.27 0.64
C ARG A 22 -15.24 -5.02 -0.81
N GLY A 23 -15.93 -4.11 -1.50
CA GLY A 23 -15.60 -3.72 -2.87
C GLY A 23 -14.18 -3.15 -2.97
N LEU A 24 -13.79 -2.30 -2.02
CA LEU A 24 -12.44 -1.76 -1.94
C LEU A 24 -11.40 -2.88 -1.73
N GLY A 25 -11.67 -3.84 -0.86
CA GLY A 25 -10.82 -5.02 -0.66
C GLY A 25 -10.65 -5.84 -1.94
N VAL A 26 -11.70 -6.03 -2.74
CA VAL A 26 -11.60 -6.73 -4.04
C VAL A 26 -10.71 -5.96 -5.02
N ILE A 27 -10.87 -4.63 -5.09
CA ILE A 27 -10.02 -3.78 -5.95
C ILE A 27 -8.55 -3.91 -5.55
N TYR A 28 -8.25 -3.82 -4.26
CA TYR A 28 -6.88 -4.00 -3.77
C TYR A 28 -6.35 -5.40 -4.06
N LEU A 29 -7.15 -6.45 -3.89
CA LEU A 29 -6.75 -7.82 -4.18
C LEU A 29 -6.34 -7.96 -5.66
N ILE A 30 -7.15 -7.43 -6.57
CA ILE A 30 -6.83 -7.42 -8.01
C ILE A 30 -5.55 -6.63 -8.27
N ALA A 31 -5.38 -5.47 -7.65
CA ALA A 31 -4.20 -4.62 -7.83
C ALA A 31 -2.92 -5.34 -7.37
N PHE A 32 -2.90 -5.91 -6.16
CA PHE A 32 -1.74 -6.64 -5.63
C PHE A 32 -1.47 -7.94 -6.39
N PHE A 33 -2.50 -8.65 -6.84
CA PHE A 33 -2.32 -9.85 -7.65
C PHE A 33 -1.76 -9.53 -9.04
N SER A 34 -2.27 -8.47 -9.68
CA SER A 34 -1.74 -7.95 -10.94
C SER A 34 -0.27 -7.54 -10.81
N LEU A 35 0.07 -6.86 -9.71
CA LEU A 35 1.43 -6.43 -9.43
C LEU A 35 2.33 -7.62 -9.10
N TRP A 36 1.87 -8.63 -8.35
CA TRP A 36 2.62 -9.85 -8.03
C TRP A 36 3.13 -10.55 -9.29
N ILE A 37 2.29 -10.71 -10.32
CA ILE A 37 2.70 -11.37 -11.57
C ILE A 37 3.71 -10.52 -12.35
N GLN A 38 3.62 -9.19 -12.22
CA GLN A 38 4.47 -8.24 -12.95
C GLN A 38 5.76 -7.89 -12.20
N VAL A 39 5.82 -8.12 -10.88
CA VAL A 39 6.90 -7.64 -10.01
C VAL A 39 8.24 -8.18 -10.46
N ASP A 40 8.30 -9.48 -10.79
CA ASP A 40 9.52 -10.17 -11.20
C ASP A 40 10.05 -9.65 -12.54
N GLY A 41 9.16 -9.40 -13.49
CA GLY A 41 9.54 -8.95 -14.84
C GLY A 41 9.81 -7.45 -14.94
N LEU A 42 9.18 -6.63 -14.09
CA LEU A 42 9.27 -5.18 -14.17
C LEU A 42 10.31 -4.62 -13.20
N ILE A 43 10.19 -4.90 -11.91
CA ILE A 43 10.96 -4.24 -10.83
C ILE A 43 11.87 -5.19 -10.04
N GLY A 44 11.88 -6.48 -10.35
CA GLY A 44 12.83 -7.45 -9.84
C GLY A 44 14.27 -7.17 -10.28
N THR A 45 15.23 -7.92 -9.73
CA THR A 45 16.68 -7.82 -9.96
C THR A 45 17.05 -7.93 -11.43
N ASP A 46 16.32 -8.78 -12.17
CA ASP A 46 16.50 -9.02 -13.60
C ASP A 46 15.37 -8.36 -14.43
N GLY A 47 14.59 -7.48 -13.79
CA GLY A 47 13.48 -6.77 -14.42
C GLY A 47 13.94 -5.63 -15.33
N ILE A 48 13.00 -5.08 -16.10
CA ILE A 48 13.25 -3.95 -17.02
C ILE A 48 13.72 -2.70 -16.25
N LEU A 49 13.16 -2.47 -15.06
CA LEU A 49 13.45 -1.33 -14.19
C LEU A 49 13.73 -1.81 -12.76
N PRO A 50 14.90 -2.40 -12.47
CA PRO A 50 15.16 -2.97 -11.15
C PRO A 50 15.04 -1.92 -10.04
N ALA A 51 14.17 -2.16 -9.07
CA ALA A 51 13.93 -1.27 -7.92
C ALA A 51 15.24 -0.95 -7.18
N LYS A 52 16.15 -1.93 -7.12
CA LYS A 52 17.48 -1.78 -6.55
C LYS A 52 18.30 -0.69 -7.25
N ASN A 53 18.33 -0.68 -8.59
CA ASN A 53 19.07 0.33 -9.35
C ASN A 53 18.47 1.73 -9.17
N TYR A 54 17.14 1.83 -9.02
CA TYR A 54 16.48 3.10 -8.72
C TYR A 54 16.89 3.63 -7.34
N LEU A 55 16.80 2.81 -6.30
CA LEU A 55 17.16 3.20 -4.93
C LEU A 55 18.66 3.51 -4.78
N GLU A 56 19.55 2.77 -5.46
CA GLU A 56 20.99 3.07 -5.48
C GLU A 56 21.29 4.42 -6.16
N ARG A 57 20.58 4.76 -7.25
CA ARG A 57 20.72 6.06 -7.92
C ARG A 57 20.24 7.21 -7.04
N VAL A 58 19.11 7.02 -6.35
CA VAL A 58 18.58 7.99 -5.38
C VAL A 58 19.58 8.18 -4.25
N ALA A 59 20.06 7.09 -3.63
CA ALA A 59 21.05 7.14 -2.55
C ALA A 59 22.31 7.90 -2.99
N GLY A 60 22.89 7.54 -4.13
CA GLY A 60 24.09 8.20 -4.68
C GLY A 60 23.88 9.69 -4.95
N TYR A 61 22.72 10.09 -5.48
CA TYR A 61 22.40 11.50 -5.72
C TYR A 61 22.37 12.31 -4.42
N TYR A 62 21.73 11.80 -3.36
CA TYR A 62 21.67 12.51 -2.09
C TYR A 62 23.01 12.50 -1.34
N GLU A 63 23.81 11.44 -1.47
CA GLU A 63 25.18 11.38 -0.93
C GLU A 63 26.11 12.41 -1.58
N THR A 64 26.01 12.63 -2.90
CA THR A 64 26.91 13.55 -3.62
C THR A 64 26.44 15.00 -3.62
N GLN A 65 25.13 15.26 -3.75
CA GLN A 65 24.59 16.61 -3.97
C GLN A 65 24.00 17.26 -2.72
N SER A 66 23.62 16.49 -1.70
CA SER A 66 22.96 17.03 -0.50
C SER A 66 23.21 16.14 0.74
N PRO A 67 24.45 16.09 1.26
CA PRO A 67 24.83 15.19 2.36
C PRO A 67 24.09 15.43 3.69
N THR A 68 23.35 16.55 3.81
CA THR A 68 22.50 16.85 4.97
C THR A 68 21.07 16.29 4.85
N GLN A 69 20.67 15.84 3.66
CA GLN A 69 19.35 15.27 3.40
C GLN A 69 19.45 13.75 3.33
N SER A 70 18.56 13.09 4.08
CA SER A 70 18.53 11.65 4.14
C SER A 70 17.62 11.10 3.03
N PRO A 71 18.11 10.20 2.14
CA PRO A 71 17.29 9.65 1.06
C PRO A 71 16.04 8.91 1.56
N TYR A 72 16.08 8.39 2.79
CA TYR A 72 14.94 7.72 3.44
C TYR A 72 13.74 8.63 3.72
N ARG A 73 13.95 9.96 3.83
CA ARG A 73 12.87 10.93 4.04
C ARG A 73 12.20 11.35 2.74
N GLU A 74 12.96 11.37 1.67
CA GLU A 74 12.52 11.82 0.36
C GLU A 74 11.75 10.73 -0.38
N VAL A 75 12.16 9.48 -0.19
CA VAL A 75 11.53 8.31 -0.82
C VAL A 75 11.14 7.30 0.27
N PRO A 76 10.06 7.56 1.04
CA PRO A 76 9.65 6.70 2.15
C PRO A 76 8.99 5.42 1.63
N THR A 77 9.80 4.37 1.45
CA THR A 77 9.35 3.05 0.95
C THR A 77 9.93 1.92 1.80
N LEU A 78 9.15 0.85 1.96
CA LEU A 78 9.59 -0.37 2.64
C LEU A 78 10.65 -1.13 1.82
N ALA A 79 10.82 -0.84 0.53
CA ALA A 79 11.84 -1.45 -0.32
C ALA A 79 13.27 -1.02 0.03
N TRP A 80 13.46 -0.01 0.88
CA TRP A 80 14.76 0.31 1.49
C TRP A 80 15.24 -0.78 2.46
N LEU A 81 14.33 -1.55 3.07
CA LEU A 81 14.69 -2.64 3.99
C LEU A 81 15.30 -3.85 3.26
N GLY A 82 15.22 -3.86 1.92
CA GLY A 82 15.87 -4.82 1.06
C GLY A 82 15.20 -4.85 -0.31
N SER A 83 15.91 -4.38 -1.32
CA SER A 83 15.39 -4.32 -2.70
C SER A 83 15.50 -5.67 -3.43
N SER A 84 15.37 -6.79 -2.72
CA SER A 84 15.41 -8.13 -3.31
C SER A 84 14.03 -8.54 -3.83
N ASN A 85 13.99 -9.41 -4.84
CA ASN A 85 12.75 -9.94 -5.43
C ASN A 85 11.81 -10.46 -4.36
N THR A 86 12.36 -11.24 -3.42
CA THR A 86 11.61 -11.85 -2.33
C THR A 86 10.91 -10.83 -1.43
N GLN A 87 11.50 -9.64 -1.19
CA GLN A 87 10.83 -8.61 -0.39
C GLN A 87 9.69 -7.92 -1.15
N LEU A 88 9.89 -7.63 -2.43
CA LEU A 88 8.85 -7.03 -3.29
C LEU A 88 7.66 -7.98 -3.46
N GLU A 89 7.95 -9.26 -3.70
CA GLU A 89 6.96 -10.34 -3.66
C GLU A 89 6.26 -10.36 -2.28
N THR A 90 7.01 -10.46 -1.19
CA THR A 90 6.42 -10.53 0.18
C THR A 90 5.46 -9.36 0.46
N LEU A 91 5.79 -8.14 0.05
CA LEU A 91 4.89 -6.98 0.15
C LEU A 91 3.59 -7.16 -0.62
N CYS A 92 3.67 -7.74 -1.82
CA CYS A 92 2.49 -8.06 -2.63
C CYS A 92 1.62 -9.14 -1.95
N VAL A 93 2.22 -10.20 -1.40
CA VAL A 93 1.48 -11.22 -0.61
C VAL A 93 0.83 -10.62 0.61
N ILE A 94 1.53 -9.77 1.36
CA ILE A 94 0.97 -9.07 2.53
C ILE A 94 -0.23 -8.20 2.10
N GLY A 95 -0.12 -7.48 0.99
CA GLY A 95 -1.22 -6.69 0.41
C GLY A 95 -2.41 -7.55 -0.01
N MET A 96 -2.18 -8.72 -0.63
CA MET A 96 -3.24 -9.67 -0.97
C MET A 96 -3.94 -10.22 0.28
N LEU A 97 -3.17 -10.62 1.31
CA LEU A 97 -3.73 -11.11 2.58
C LEU A 97 -4.54 -10.03 3.30
N GLY A 98 -4.03 -8.79 3.35
CA GLY A 98 -4.76 -7.63 3.88
C GLY A 98 -6.08 -7.36 3.15
N SER A 99 -6.08 -7.54 1.82
CA SER A 99 -7.26 -7.37 0.99
C SER A 99 -8.31 -8.45 1.29
N LEU A 100 -7.89 -9.71 1.45
CA LEU A 100 -8.78 -10.81 1.86
C LEU A 100 -9.37 -10.58 3.26
N LEU A 101 -8.58 -10.10 4.22
CA LEU A 101 -9.06 -9.74 5.56
C LEU A 101 -10.14 -8.64 5.49
N LEU A 102 -9.92 -7.62 4.65
CA LEU A 102 -10.89 -6.54 4.44
C LEU A 102 -12.19 -7.05 3.80
N ILE A 103 -12.11 -7.97 2.83
CA ILE A 103 -13.29 -8.62 2.20
C ILE A 103 -14.07 -9.44 3.23
N CYS A 104 -13.38 -10.20 4.09
CA CYS A 104 -13.98 -10.96 5.18
C CYS A 104 -14.62 -10.04 6.25
N GLY A 105 -14.30 -8.74 6.23
CA GLY A 105 -14.77 -7.77 7.23
C GLY A 105 -14.04 -7.90 8.57
N PHE A 106 -12.88 -8.56 8.59
CA PHE A 106 -12.07 -8.74 9.79
C PHE A 106 -11.16 -7.53 9.97
N LEU A 107 -11.31 -6.81 11.09
CA LEU A 107 -10.50 -5.63 11.43
C LEU A 107 -10.29 -4.67 10.23
N PRO A 108 -11.36 -3.99 9.76
CA PRO A 108 -11.30 -3.17 8.55
C PRO A 108 -10.33 -1.99 8.66
N LEU A 109 -10.20 -1.37 9.85
CA LEU A 109 -9.30 -0.25 10.10
C LEU A 109 -7.82 -0.64 9.94
N PRO A 110 -7.31 -1.68 10.65
CA PRO A 110 -5.96 -2.17 10.43
C PRO A 110 -5.70 -2.63 8.99
N SER A 111 -6.67 -3.28 8.34
CA SER A 111 -6.54 -3.71 6.96
C SER A 111 -6.36 -2.53 6.00
N LEU A 112 -7.14 -1.46 6.17
CA LEU A 112 -6.98 -0.23 5.37
C LEU A 112 -5.62 0.43 5.57
N VAL A 113 -5.14 0.53 6.82
CA VAL A 113 -3.83 1.11 7.12
C VAL A 113 -2.71 0.28 6.47
N LEU A 114 -2.81 -1.04 6.55
CA LEU A 114 -1.85 -1.96 5.96
C LEU A 114 -1.85 -1.87 4.42
N LEU A 115 -3.03 -1.85 3.80
CA LEU A 115 -3.17 -1.72 2.35
C LEU A 115 -2.62 -0.37 1.86
N TRP A 116 -2.92 0.71 2.58
CA TRP A 116 -2.40 2.04 2.29
C TRP A 116 -0.88 2.09 2.37
N ALA A 117 -0.29 1.53 3.43
CA ALA A 117 1.16 1.49 3.61
C ALA A 117 1.86 0.66 2.52
N CYS A 118 1.32 -0.52 2.19
CA CYS A 118 1.87 -1.37 1.13
C CYS A 118 1.79 -0.69 -0.24
N TYR A 119 0.66 -0.03 -0.54
CA TYR A 119 0.46 0.68 -1.80
C TYR A 119 1.41 1.87 -1.94
N LEU A 120 1.54 2.71 -0.90
CA LEU A 120 2.49 3.82 -0.92
C LEU A 120 3.93 3.36 -1.09
N SER A 121 4.31 2.28 -0.43
CA SER A 121 5.65 1.72 -0.56
C SER A 121 5.96 1.29 -2.00
N LEU A 122 5.00 0.71 -2.71
CA LEU A 122 5.20 0.26 -4.09
C LEU A 122 5.16 1.42 -5.08
N PHE A 123 4.36 2.45 -4.83
CA PHE A 123 4.25 3.61 -5.71
C PHE A 123 5.51 4.52 -5.68
N HIS A 124 6.20 4.57 -4.54
CA HIS A 124 7.42 5.37 -4.38
C HIS A 124 8.69 4.69 -4.90
N VAL A 125 8.60 3.43 -5.33
CA VAL A 125 9.69 2.65 -5.94
C VAL A 125 9.55 2.70 -7.46
#